data_AF-V6MCU1-F1
#
_entry.id   AF-V6MCU1-F1
#
_cell.length_a   1.000
_cell.length_b   1.000
_cell.length_c   1.000
_cell.angle_alpha   90.00
_cell.angle_beta   90.00
_cell.angle_gamma   90.00
#
_symmetry.space_group_name_H-M   'P 1'
#
loop_
_entity.id
_entity.type
_entity.pdbx_description
1 polymer ?
#
loop_
_entity_poly.entity_id
_entity_poly.type
_entity_poly.pdbx_seq_one_letter_code
_entity_poly.pdbx_strand_id
1 'polypeptide(L)'
;MSATHLKQLCEETYTKLKKVSMELERYLNQVTLNSLVAQSGDPEEYESYYRNYLSDLRHLLVYCENAYERLGVSLRRARFNEEFAEEVLYQVYHSCINNFYYPKGEVYDEDGRYAYTNQDSIIFRKKVTPELENLTLSLSKVFEQLRDELQYYETDYITKKRMQKAQA
;
A
#
# COMPACT_ATOMS: atom_id res chain seq x y z
N MET A 1 -0.61 8.01 21.91
CA MET A 1 -0.77 9.01 20.83
C MET A 1 -1.87 9.98 21.23
N SER A 2 -1.70 11.30 21.04
CA SER A 2 -2.75 12.28 21.34
C SER A 2 -3.77 12.36 20.21
N ALA A 3 -4.99 12.84 20.49
CA ALA A 3 -6.04 13.00 19.48
C ALA A 3 -5.60 13.90 18.30
N THR A 4 -4.86 14.97 18.59
CA THR A 4 -4.29 15.87 17.57
C THR A 4 -3.31 15.15 16.65
N HIS A 5 -2.39 14.37 17.24
CA HIS A 5 -1.41 13.59 16.47
C HIS A 5 -2.12 12.52 15.62
N LEU A 6 -3.09 11.81 16.19
CA LEU A 6 -3.86 10.79 15.46
C LEU A 6 -4.60 11.39 14.26
N LYS A 7 -5.17 12.59 14.42
CA LYS A 7 -5.84 13.30 13.33
C LYS A 7 -4.85 13.68 12.23
N GLN A 8 -3.69 14.23 12.58
CA GLN A 8 -2.64 14.56 11.60
C GLN A 8 -2.18 13.30 10.83
N LEU A 9 -1.94 12.20 11.54
CA LEU A 9 -1.58 10.92 10.94
C LEU A 9 -2.64 10.42 9.95
N CYS A 10 -3.93 10.60 10.27
CA CYS A 10 -5.03 10.30 9.34
C CYS A 10 -5.01 11.19 8.09
N GLU A 11 -4.74 12.50 8.23
CA GLU A 11 -4.68 13.46 7.11
C GLU A 11 -3.52 13.15 6.16
N GLU A 12 -2.35 12.83 6.71
CA GLU A 12 -1.16 12.43 5.96
C GLU A 12 -1.38 11.10 5.24
N THR A 13 -1.89 10.08 5.96
CA THR A 13 -2.21 8.77 5.39
C THR A 13 -3.26 8.89 4.27
N TYR A 14 -4.32 9.67 4.50
CA TYR A 14 -5.34 9.97 3.49
C TYR A 14 -4.73 10.54 2.21
N THR A 15 -3.87 11.54 2.36
CA THR A 15 -3.26 12.25 1.23
C THR A 15 -2.35 11.32 0.42
N LYS A 16 -1.51 10.53 1.11
CA LYS A 16 -0.61 9.57 0.49
C LYS A 16 -1.37 8.47 -0.25
N LEU A 17 -2.37 7.84 0.38
CA LEU A 17 -3.16 6.78 -0.26
C LEU A 17 -4.00 7.29 -1.43
N LYS A 18 -4.54 8.51 -1.34
CA LYS A 18 -5.24 9.13 -2.47
C LYS A 18 -4.30 9.34 -3.65
N LYS A 19 -3.07 9.82 -3.40
CA LYS A 19 -2.05 9.97 -4.45
C LYS A 19 -1.66 8.63 -5.06
N VAL A 20 -1.42 7.60 -4.25
CA VAL A 20 -1.13 6.22 -4.71
C VAL A 20 -2.25 5.72 -5.62
N SER A 21 -3.51 5.90 -5.20
CA SER A 21 -4.68 5.46 -5.97
C SER A 21 -4.74 6.15 -7.33
N MET A 22 -4.49 7.47 -7.37
CA MET A 22 -4.44 8.22 -8.64
C MET A 22 -3.32 7.74 -9.58
N GLU A 23 -2.14 7.41 -9.05
CA GLU A 23 -1.01 6.89 -9.84
C GLU A 23 -1.31 5.49 -10.39
N LEU A 24 -1.84 4.60 -9.55
CA LEU A 24 -2.28 3.26 -9.93
C LEU A 24 -3.39 3.30 -11.00
N GLU A 25 -4.44 4.08 -10.77
CA GLU A 25 -5.56 4.24 -11.70
C GLU A 25 -5.08 4.77 -13.05
N ARG A 26 -4.24 5.81 -13.05
CA ARG A 26 -3.66 6.37 -14.28
C ARG A 26 -2.89 5.32 -15.07
N TYR A 27 -2.05 4.52 -14.41
CA TYR A 27 -1.29 3.47 -15.08
C TYR A 27 -2.21 2.37 -15.61
N LEU A 28 -3.10 1.84 -14.77
CA LEU A 28 -4.00 0.73 -15.11
C LEU A 28 -4.95 1.07 -16.25
N ASN A 29 -5.33 2.34 -16.41
CA ASN A 29 -6.16 2.81 -17.52
C ASN A 29 -5.40 2.95 -18.86
N GLN A 30 -4.07 2.88 -18.86
CA GLN A 30 -3.23 3.07 -20.05
C GLN A 30 -2.58 1.78 -20.54
N VAL A 31 -2.62 0.70 -19.76
CA VAL A 31 -1.97 -0.56 -20.09
C VAL A 31 -2.98 -1.70 -20.26
N THR A 32 -2.62 -2.64 -21.13
CA THR A 32 -3.30 -3.93 -21.27
C THR A 32 -2.30 -5.06 -21.01
N LEU A 33 -2.79 -6.25 -20.69
CA LEU A 33 -1.91 -7.43 -20.60
C LEU A 33 -1.13 -7.65 -21.90
N ASN A 34 -1.83 -7.60 -23.04
CA ASN A 34 -1.24 -7.80 -24.36
C ASN A 34 -0.14 -6.77 -24.66
N SER A 35 -0.33 -5.49 -24.30
CA SER A 35 0.68 -4.46 -24.55
C SER A 35 1.94 -4.65 -23.72
N LEU A 36 1.84 -5.19 -22.50
CA LEU A 36 3.01 -5.51 -21.67
C LEU A 36 3.76 -6.75 -22.18
N VAL A 37 3.01 -7.80 -22.53
CA VAL A 37 3.55 -9.04 -23.09
C VAL A 37 4.26 -8.79 -24.41
N ALA A 38 3.70 -7.94 -25.29
CA ALA A 38 4.33 -7.59 -26.57
C ALA A 38 5.68 -6.86 -26.43
N GLN A 39 5.93 -6.22 -25.28
CA GLN A 39 7.18 -5.54 -24.95
C GLN A 39 8.19 -6.46 -24.24
N SER A 40 7.80 -7.71 -23.95
CA SER A 40 8.67 -8.70 -23.31
C SER A 40 9.51 -9.46 -24.34
N GLY A 41 10.63 -10.02 -23.88
CA GLY A 41 11.48 -10.87 -24.71
C GLY A 41 10.96 -12.31 -24.88
N ASP A 42 9.99 -12.72 -24.05
CA ASP A 42 9.38 -14.06 -24.08
C ASP A 42 7.87 -13.96 -23.75
N PRO A 43 7.00 -13.88 -24.76
CA PRO A 43 5.58 -13.66 -24.54
C PRO A 43 4.88 -14.73 -23.68
N GLU A 44 5.23 -16.01 -23.85
CA GLU A 44 4.58 -17.11 -23.13
C GLU A 44 4.94 -17.09 -21.64
N GLU A 45 6.20 -16.80 -21.32
CA GLU A 45 6.69 -16.76 -19.94
C GLU A 45 6.26 -15.48 -19.19
N TYR A 46 6.01 -14.39 -19.92
CA TYR A 46 5.64 -13.09 -19.34
C TYR A 46 4.13 -12.88 -19.21
N GLU A 47 3.30 -13.64 -19.93
CA GLU A 47 1.85 -13.48 -19.83
C GLU A 47 1.35 -13.75 -18.40
N SER A 48 1.73 -14.87 -17.79
CA SER A 48 1.33 -15.18 -16.41
C SER A 48 1.90 -14.17 -15.41
N TYR A 49 3.14 -13.73 -15.62
CA TYR A 49 3.81 -12.77 -14.74
C TYR A 49 3.07 -11.41 -14.74
N TYR A 50 2.82 -10.83 -15.91
CA TYR A 50 2.10 -9.55 -16.00
C TYR A 50 0.63 -9.67 -15.64
N ARG A 51 -0.01 -10.82 -15.88
CA ARG A 51 -1.38 -11.07 -15.41
C ARG A 51 -1.47 -10.98 -13.90
N ASN A 52 -0.55 -11.65 -13.20
CA ASN A 52 -0.46 -11.61 -11.75
C ASN A 52 -0.13 -10.20 -11.25
N TYR A 53 0.85 -9.53 -11.88
CA TYR A 53 1.23 -8.15 -11.55
C TYR A 53 0.03 -7.19 -11.62
N LEU A 54 -0.67 -7.19 -12.76
CA LEU A 54 -1.84 -6.32 -12.95
C LEU A 54 -2.99 -6.70 -12.00
N SER A 55 -3.10 -7.96 -11.59
CA SER A 55 -4.08 -8.38 -10.58
C SER A 55 -3.75 -7.78 -9.22
N ASP A 56 -2.48 -7.88 -8.79
CA ASP A 56 -2.01 -7.33 -7.51
C ASP A 56 -2.18 -5.81 -7.47
N LEU A 57 -1.82 -5.08 -8.54
CA LEU A 57 -2.02 -3.63 -8.62
C LEU A 57 -3.50 -3.22 -8.53
N ARG A 58 -4.41 -3.98 -9.15
CA ARG A 58 -5.85 -3.71 -9.07
C ARG A 58 -6.39 -3.92 -7.66
N HIS A 59 -5.95 -4.98 -6.98
CA HIS A 59 -6.32 -5.20 -5.58
C HIS A 59 -5.78 -4.08 -4.69
N LEU A 60 -4.52 -3.69 -4.87
CA LEU A 60 -3.91 -2.60 -4.13
C LEU A 60 -4.65 -1.28 -4.32
N LEU A 61 -5.06 -0.95 -5.55
CA LEU A 61 -5.87 0.22 -5.85
C LEU A 61 -7.16 0.23 -5.01
N VAL A 62 -7.92 -0.87 -5.06
CA VAL A 62 -9.20 -0.99 -4.32
C VAL A 62 -9.00 -0.88 -2.80
N TYR A 63 -7.91 -1.42 -2.26
CA TYR A 63 -7.59 -1.30 -0.84
C TYR A 63 -7.26 0.15 -0.46
N CYS A 64 -6.43 0.84 -1.26
CA CYS A 64 -6.09 2.23 -1.03
C CYS A 64 -7.31 3.14 -1.11
N GLU A 65 -8.20 2.92 -2.08
CA GLU A 65 -9.46 3.66 -2.24
C GLU A 65 -10.37 3.52 -1.04
N ASN A 66 -10.69 2.28 -0.65
CA ASN A 66 -11.51 2.03 0.54
C ASN A 66 -10.92 2.67 1.80
N ALA A 67 -9.61 2.59 1.95
CA ALA A 67 -8.92 3.11 3.12
C ALA A 67 -8.98 4.65 3.18
N TYR A 68 -8.59 5.36 2.12
CA TYR A 68 -8.63 6.83 2.15
C TYR A 68 -10.07 7.35 2.22
N GLU A 69 -11.05 6.67 1.62
CA GLU A 69 -12.46 7.08 1.75
C GLU A 69 -12.92 7.03 3.20
N ARG A 70 -12.58 5.95 3.91
CA ARG A 70 -12.92 5.78 5.33
C ARG A 70 -12.19 6.77 6.24
N LEU A 71 -10.90 7.04 5.97
CA LEU A 71 -10.18 8.12 6.65
C LEU A 71 -10.86 9.47 6.41
N GLY A 72 -11.26 9.75 5.17
CA GLY A 72 -12.00 10.96 4.81
C GLY A 72 -13.33 11.07 5.56
N VAL A 73 -14.06 9.96 5.74
CA VAL A 73 -15.28 9.93 6.58
C VAL A 73 -14.94 10.29 8.03
N SER A 74 -13.86 9.74 8.60
CA SER A 74 -13.42 10.06 9.96
C SER A 74 -13.10 11.56 10.13
N LEU A 75 -12.34 12.12 9.18
CA LEU A 75 -11.83 13.49 9.21
C LEU A 75 -12.93 14.55 9.03
N ARG A 76 -14.01 14.24 8.31
CA ARG A 76 -15.13 15.15 8.07
C ARG A 76 -16.17 15.19 9.19
N ARG A 77 -16.09 14.30 10.19
CA ARG A 77 -17.07 14.28 11.29
C ARG A 77 -16.91 15.51 12.18
N ALA A 78 -18.04 16.02 12.69
CA ALA A 78 -18.06 17.13 13.63
C ALA A 78 -17.31 16.83 14.95
N ARG A 79 -17.30 15.55 15.35
CA ARG A 79 -16.47 15.03 16.45
C ARG A 79 -15.58 13.92 15.90
N PHE A 80 -14.27 14.09 16.07
CA PHE A 80 -13.29 13.10 15.65
C PHE A 80 -13.47 11.81 16.47
N ASN A 81 -13.64 10.68 15.79
CA ASN A 81 -13.80 9.38 16.43
C ASN A 81 -12.45 8.66 16.39
N GLU A 82 -11.73 8.74 17.52
CA GLU A 82 -10.39 8.16 17.66
C GLU A 82 -10.39 6.64 17.45
N GLU A 83 -11.36 5.92 18.01
CA GLU A 83 -11.42 4.46 17.87
C GLU A 83 -11.58 4.02 16.42
N PHE A 84 -12.49 4.67 15.69
CA PHE A 84 -12.70 4.42 14.26
C PHE A 84 -11.46 4.80 13.45
N ALA A 85 -10.82 5.92 13.76
CA ALA A 85 -9.59 6.33 13.09
C ALA A 85 -8.46 5.32 13.29
N GLU A 86 -8.21 4.89 14.53
CA GLU A 86 -7.21 3.87 14.84
C GLU A 86 -7.52 2.53 14.12
N GLU A 87 -8.79 2.14 14.03
CA GLU A 87 -9.19 0.93 13.30
C GLU A 87 -8.92 1.04 11.79
N VAL A 88 -9.21 2.20 11.18
CA VAL A 88 -8.93 2.40 9.76
C VAL A 88 -7.41 2.39 9.50
N LEU A 89 -6.61 3.03 10.34
CA LEU A 89 -5.14 3.02 10.22
C LEU A 89 -4.53 1.62 10.41
N TYR A 90 -5.08 0.82 11.34
CA TYR A 90 -4.77 -0.60 11.43
C TYR A 90 -5.04 -1.34 10.12
N GLN A 91 -6.19 -1.09 9.50
CA GLN A 91 -6.50 -1.69 8.21
C GLN A 91 -5.60 -1.19 7.08
N VAL A 92 -5.17 0.08 7.08
CA VAL A 92 -4.19 0.59 6.10
C VAL A 92 -2.91 -0.24 6.13
N TYR A 93 -2.39 -0.51 7.33
CA TYR A 93 -1.18 -1.32 7.48
C TYR A 93 -1.36 -2.71 6.86
N HIS A 94 -2.42 -3.41 7.23
CA HIS A 94 -2.58 -4.81 6.82
C HIS A 94 -3.19 -5.02 5.43
N SER A 95 -3.95 -4.06 4.90
CA SER A 95 -4.58 -4.19 3.58
C SER A 95 -3.83 -3.45 2.48
N CYS A 96 -3.19 -2.32 2.76
CA CYS A 96 -2.44 -1.56 1.76
C CYS A 96 -0.94 -1.90 1.83
N ILE A 97 -0.28 -1.61 2.96
CA ILE A 97 1.17 -1.77 3.10
C ILE A 97 1.56 -3.24 2.91
N ASN A 98 0.96 -4.16 3.67
CA ASN A 98 1.31 -5.58 3.55
C ASN A 98 1.04 -6.17 2.15
N ASN A 99 -0.04 -5.76 1.47
CA ASN A 99 -0.31 -6.30 0.12
C ASN A 99 0.62 -5.70 -0.93
N PHE A 100 1.15 -4.49 -0.72
CA PHE A 100 2.19 -3.96 -1.59
C PHE A 100 3.49 -4.73 -1.41
N TYR A 101 3.94 -5.01 -0.20
CA TYR A 101 5.24 -5.67 0.03
C TYR A 101 5.21 -7.20 -0.08
N TYR A 102 4.03 -7.80 0.06
CA TYR A 102 3.81 -9.24 -0.11
C TYR A 102 2.72 -9.48 -1.17
N PRO A 103 2.99 -9.14 -2.45
CA PRO A 103 2.03 -9.32 -3.53
C PRO A 103 1.71 -10.81 -3.71
N LYS A 104 0.44 -11.15 -3.92
CA LYS A 104 0.00 -12.56 -4.02
C LYS A 104 0.55 -13.25 -5.26
N GLY A 105 0.74 -12.50 -6.33
CA GLY A 105 1.34 -12.97 -7.57
C GLY A 105 2.84 -13.20 -7.49
N GLU A 106 3.46 -12.83 -6.36
CA GLU A 106 4.90 -12.91 -6.12
C GLU A 106 5.73 -12.30 -7.25
N VAL A 107 5.28 -11.15 -7.76
CA VAL A 107 5.86 -10.50 -8.94
C VAL A 107 7.16 -9.73 -8.64
N TYR A 108 7.36 -9.37 -7.39
CA TYR A 108 8.60 -8.83 -6.85
C TYR A 108 8.67 -9.20 -5.36
N ASP A 109 9.87 -9.08 -4.81
CA ASP A 109 10.14 -9.32 -3.40
C ASP A 109 10.77 -8.07 -2.78
N GLU A 110 10.58 -7.88 -1.48
CA GLU A 110 11.33 -6.88 -0.70
C GLU A 110 12.68 -7.47 -0.26
N ASP A 111 13.77 -6.75 -0.45
CA ASP A 111 15.04 -7.14 0.16
C ASP A 111 15.13 -6.55 1.59
N GLY A 112 15.20 -7.46 2.56
CA GLY A 112 15.21 -7.10 3.98
C GLY A 112 16.49 -6.44 4.49
N ARG A 113 17.51 -6.22 3.64
CA ARG A 113 18.80 -5.61 4.04
C ARG A 113 18.83 -4.09 3.95
N TYR A 114 17.69 -3.47 3.67
CA TYR A 114 17.58 -2.11 3.12
C TYR A 114 17.72 -0.94 4.10
N ALA A 115 17.81 -1.21 5.40
CA ALA A 115 17.93 -0.15 6.41
C ALA A 115 19.21 0.72 6.29
N TYR A 116 20.20 0.35 5.45
CA TYR A 116 21.53 0.98 5.49
C TYR A 116 22.13 1.41 4.13
N THR A 117 21.51 1.14 2.97
CA THR A 117 22.19 1.32 1.66
C THR A 117 21.61 2.40 0.73
N ASN A 118 20.51 3.09 1.06
CA ASN A 118 19.84 4.06 0.17
C ASN A 118 19.46 3.49 -1.22
N GLN A 119 19.36 2.16 -1.36
CA GLN A 119 18.92 1.52 -2.60
C GLN A 119 17.38 1.36 -2.61
N ASP A 120 16.78 1.03 -3.76
CA ASP A 120 15.34 0.71 -3.88
C ASP A 120 14.98 -0.70 -3.36
N SER A 121 14.11 -0.81 -2.35
CA SER A 121 13.81 -2.08 -1.61
C SER A 121 13.20 -3.22 -2.41
N ILE A 122 12.81 -2.95 -3.66
CA ILE A 122 12.06 -3.89 -4.49
C ILE A 122 13.00 -4.62 -5.46
N ILE A 123 12.97 -5.95 -5.41
CA ILE A 123 13.61 -6.83 -6.37
C ILE A 123 12.54 -7.43 -7.28
N PHE A 124 12.51 -7.00 -8.54
CA PHE A 124 11.61 -7.60 -9.54
C PHE A 124 12.07 -9.01 -9.90
N ARG A 125 11.13 -9.96 -9.97
CA ARG A 125 11.47 -11.33 -10.38
C ARG A 125 11.79 -11.46 -11.87
N LYS A 126 11.28 -10.53 -12.68
CA LYS A 126 11.59 -10.41 -14.11
C LYS A 126 11.81 -8.95 -14.47
N LYS A 127 12.53 -8.72 -15.59
CA LYS A 127 12.70 -7.36 -16.14
C LYS A 127 11.33 -6.82 -16.57
N VAL A 128 10.91 -5.70 -16.00
CA VAL A 128 9.64 -5.04 -16.34
C VAL A 128 9.85 -3.90 -17.34
N THR A 129 8.76 -3.32 -17.84
CA THR A 129 8.87 -2.08 -18.63
C THR A 129 9.30 -0.92 -17.72
N PRO A 130 10.01 0.10 -18.24
CA PRO A 130 10.44 1.25 -17.44
C PRO A 130 9.30 1.95 -16.71
N GLU A 131 8.11 2.01 -17.29
CA GLU A 131 6.93 2.64 -16.69
C GLU A 131 6.42 1.86 -15.47
N LEU A 132 6.40 0.53 -15.55
CA LEU A 132 6.00 -0.32 -14.43
C LEU A 132 7.04 -0.32 -13.32
N GLU A 133 8.33 -0.31 -13.69
CA GLU A 133 9.44 -0.16 -12.73
C GLU A 133 9.30 1.13 -11.94
N ASN A 134 9.20 2.26 -12.65
CA ASN A 134 9.08 3.58 -12.06
C ASN A 134 7.86 3.71 -11.15
N LEU A 135 6.70 3.18 -11.58
CA LEU A 135 5.50 3.14 -10.74
C LEU A 135 5.76 2.36 -9.45
N THR A 136 6.30 1.15 -9.55
CA THR A 136 6.47 0.29 -8.37
C THR A 136 7.46 0.88 -7.38
N LEU A 137 8.56 1.46 -7.89
CA LEU A 137 9.54 2.13 -7.05
C LEU A 137 9.02 3.44 -6.45
N SER A 138 8.16 4.20 -7.15
CA SER A 138 7.51 5.39 -6.57
C SER A 138 6.54 5.00 -5.45
N LEU A 139 5.76 3.94 -5.65
CA LEU A 139 4.87 3.40 -4.63
C LEU A 139 5.65 2.90 -3.41
N SER A 140 6.77 2.20 -3.62
CA SER A 140 7.62 1.71 -2.53
C SER A 140 8.04 2.84 -1.58
N LYS A 141 8.43 4.00 -2.11
CA LYS A 141 8.86 5.14 -1.28
C LYS A 141 7.71 5.70 -0.43
N VAL A 142 6.49 5.70 -0.98
CA VAL A 142 5.30 6.15 -0.24
C VAL A 142 4.92 5.12 0.84
N PHE A 143 4.93 3.83 0.49
CA PHE A 143 4.59 2.76 1.42
C PHE A 143 5.63 2.55 2.52
N GLU A 144 6.90 2.83 2.26
CA GLU A 144 7.96 2.84 3.27
C GLU A 144 7.66 3.91 4.33
N GLN A 145 7.39 5.15 3.90
CA GLN A 145 7.00 6.22 4.83
C GLN A 145 5.73 5.87 5.62
N LEU A 146 4.71 5.32 4.94
CA LEU A 146 3.49 4.89 5.62
C LEU A 146 3.74 3.76 6.61
N ARG A 147 4.64 2.82 6.29
CA ARG A 147 5.01 1.72 7.18
C ARG A 147 5.66 2.26 8.45
N ASP A 148 6.62 3.17 8.31
CA ASP A 148 7.30 3.81 9.44
C ASP A 148 6.32 4.59 10.33
N GLU A 149 5.45 5.40 9.72
CA GLU A 149 4.46 6.20 10.44
C GLU A 149 3.37 5.35 11.13
N LEU A 150 3.06 4.18 10.55
CA LEU A 150 2.03 3.27 11.03
C LEU A 150 2.57 2.05 11.78
N GLN A 151 3.87 2.04 12.14
CA GLN A 151 4.52 0.94 12.85
C GLN A 151 3.78 0.52 14.13
N TYR A 152 3.20 1.48 14.86
CA TYR A 152 2.36 1.20 16.04
C TYR A 152 1.19 0.24 15.75
N TYR A 153 0.62 0.33 14.54
CA TYR A 153 -0.52 -0.47 14.14
C TYR A 153 -0.15 -1.88 13.68
N GLU A 154 1.13 -2.16 13.43
CA GLU A 154 1.61 -3.51 13.16
C GLU A 154 1.52 -4.41 14.41
N THR A 155 2.00 -3.90 15.55
CA THR A 155 2.26 -4.74 16.73
C THR A 155 1.38 -4.39 17.94
N ASP A 156 1.31 -3.11 18.29
CA ASP A 156 0.89 -2.69 19.62
C ASP A 156 -0.63 -2.47 19.72
N TYR A 157 -1.25 -2.05 18.62
CA TYR A 157 -2.67 -1.76 18.56
C TYR A 157 -3.57 -2.95 18.98
N ILE A 158 -3.29 -4.15 18.47
CA ILE A 158 -4.07 -5.36 18.81
C ILE A 158 -3.88 -5.73 20.29
N THR A 159 -2.66 -5.57 20.82
CA THR A 159 -2.37 -5.81 22.23
C THR A 159 -3.18 -4.87 23.12
N LYS A 160 -3.21 -3.56 22.80
CA LYS A 160 -4.04 -2.55 23.47
C LYS A 160 -5.52 -2.93 23.43
N LYS A 161 -6.08 -3.27 22.25
CA LYS A 161 -7.49 -3.64 22.11
C LYS A 161 -7.85 -4.90 22.90
N ARG A 162 -6.96 -5.89 22.99
CA ARG A 162 -7.19 -7.10 23.79
C ARG A 162 -7.23 -6.79 25.29
N MET A 163 -6.32 -5.95 25.79
CA MET A 163 -6.30 -5.55 27.20
C MET A 163 -7.54 -4.76 27.60
N GLN A 164 -8.00 -3.82 26.76
CA GLN A 164 -9.21 -3.03 27.02
C GLN A 164 -10.46 -3.91 27.08
N LYS A 165 -10.58 -4.92 26.20
CA LYS A 165 -11.68 -5.89 26.24
C LYS A 165 -11.67 -6.77 27.48
N ALA A 166 -10.50 -7.07 28.04
CA ALA A 166 -10.39 -7.89 29.26
C ALA A 166 -10.75 -7.12 30.54
N GLN A 167 -10.82 -5.79 30.48
CA GLN A 167 -11.13 -4.90 31.60
C GLN A 167 -12.57 -4.36 31.57
N ALA A 168 -13.33 -4.65 30.51
CA ALA A 168 -14.72 -4.24 30.31
C ALA A 168 -15.68 -5.40 30.63
#